data_AF-A0A939IWL2-F1
#
_entry.id   AF-A0A939IWL2-F1
#
_cell.length_a   1.000
_cell.length_b   1.000
_cell.length_c   1.000
_cell.angle_alpha   90.00
_cell.angle_beta   90.00
_cell.angle_gamma   90.00
#
_symmetry.space_group_name_H-M   'P 1'
#
loop_
_entity.id
_entity.type
_entity.pdbx_description
1 polymer ?
#
loop_
_entity_poly.entity_id
_entity_poly.type
_entity_poly.pdbx_seq_one_letter_code
_entity_poly.pdbx_strand_id
1 'polypeptide(L)'
;MPELPEVETIRRGLAEHITGCTISHPEIIHHRTARRTPGGAAAISQSIDHTTITAVERRGKFMWLVLDGSGALVVHLGMSGQMLIKPPRSQAEDRADPGMTHLRARMTVTAPGGAGQARQVWFVDQRTFGYWHTDTLIPADGRLIPSMISHIAPDPMEECFSPRTVAEKLKQRRSAIKPLLLNQEIVSGIGNIYADEMLFAAGIHPQQAAHRLSLARLERLLQSAATVMGAAIAQGGTSFDDLYVNVNGSSGYFDRSLTAYGRAGQPCLRCGTPLAHAVVGGRGSSFCPVCQKRH
;
A
#
# COMPACT_ATOMS: atom_id res chain seq x y z
N MET A 1 -6.44 -5.86 -2.46
CA MET A 1 -5.11 -5.74 -1.85
C MET A 1 -4.75 -4.27 -1.91
N PRO A 2 -4.38 -3.63 -0.81
CA PRO A 2 -3.95 -2.24 -0.82
C PRO A 2 -2.71 -2.11 -1.70
N GLU A 3 -2.73 -1.19 -2.64
CA GLU A 3 -1.59 -0.82 -3.46
C GLU A 3 -1.08 0.54 -2.97
N LEU A 4 -0.12 1.13 -3.68
CA LEU A 4 0.55 2.34 -3.20
C LEU A 4 -0.40 3.48 -2.79
N PRO A 5 -1.39 3.89 -3.62
CA PRO A 5 -2.31 4.97 -3.24
C PRO A 5 -3.00 4.75 -1.92
N GLU A 6 -3.49 3.54 -1.66
CA GLU A 6 -4.18 3.21 -0.42
C GLU A 6 -3.26 3.27 0.80
N VAL A 7 -2.03 2.76 0.65
CA VAL A 7 -1.04 2.81 1.72
C VAL A 7 -0.61 4.26 1.96
N GLU A 8 -0.52 5.09 0.93
CA GLU A 8 -0.19 6.51 1.07
C GLU A 8 -1.31 7.29 1.78
N THR A 9 -2.58 7.05 1.44
CA THR A 9 -3.69 7.72 2.14
C THR A 9 -3.75 7.31 3.62
N ILE A 10 -3.52 6.03 3.94
CA ILE A 10 -3.40 5.58 5.33
C ILE A 10 -2.20 6.24 6.03
N ARG A 11 -1.03 6.27 5.37
CA ARG A 11 0.19 6.89 5.91
C ARG A 11 -0.06 8.36 6.28
N ARG A 12 -0.71 9.12 5.39
CA ARG A 12 -1.04 10.55 5.61
C ARG A 12 -1.91 10.76 6.84
N GLY A 13 -3.03 10.04 6.94
CA GLY A 13 -3.92 10.25 8.07
C GLY A 13 -3.39 9.67 9.38
N LEU A 14 -2.58 8.60 9.34
CA LEU A 14 -1.79 8.21 10.52
C LEU A 14 -0.84 9.35 10.93
N ALA A 15 -0.02 9.86 10.01
CA ALA A 15 0.93 10.93 10.32
C ALA A 15 0.25 12.16 10.97
N GLU A 16 -0.90 12.58 10.44
CA GLU A 16 -1.68 13.69 11.00
C GLU A 16 -2.10 13.48 12.46
N HIS A 17 -2.43 12.25 12.85
CA HIS A 17 -3.06 11.97 14.13
C HIS A 17 -2.13 11.39 15.19
N ILE A 18 -1.03 10.73 14.79
CA ILE A 18 -0.18 9.96 15.71
C ILE A 18 1.29 10.40 15.70
N THR A 19 1.73 11.27 14.79
CA THR A 19 3.09 11.83 14.86
C THR A 19 3.25 12.69 16.12
N GLY A 20 4.38 12.50 16.79
CA GLY A 20 4.69 13.07 18.10
C GLY A 20 4.05 12.32 19.28
N CYS A 21 3.14 11.38 19.06
CA CYS A 21 2.49 10.67 20.16
C CYS A 21 3.38 9.56 20.73
N THR A 22 3.27 9.32 22.03
CA THR A 22 3.91 8.20 22.74
C THR A 22 2.98 7.00 22.76
N ILE A 23 3.53 5.83 22.43
CA ILE A 23 2.84 4.54 22.45
C ILE A 23 2.73 4.03 23.89
N SER A 24 1.57 3.44 24.23
CA SER A 24 1.38 2.67 25.45
C SER A 24 0.45 1.48 25.20
N HIS A 25 0.57 0.45 26.04
CA HIS A 25 -0.29 -0.75 26.00
C HIS A 25 -0.36 -1.42 24.61
N PRO A 26 0.77 -1.68 23.93
CA PRO A 26 0.75 -2.39 22.67
C PRO A 26 0.32 -3.85 22.87
N GLU A 27 -0.75 -4.25 22.20
CA GLU A 27 -1.32 -5.58 22.28
C GLU A 27 -1.35 -6.24 20.90
N ILE A 28 -0.61 -7.33 20.74
CA ILE A 28 -0.70 -8.17 19.54
C ILE A 28 -1.62 -9.36 19.82
N ILE A 29 -2.84 -9.28 19.30
CA ILE A 29 -3.93 -10.21 19.61
C ILE A 29 -3.82 -11.50 18.80
N HIS A 30 -3.40 -11.42 17.53
CA HIS A 30 -3.36 -12.56 16.63
C HIS A 30 -1.92 -12.94 16.26
N HIS A 31 -1.51 -14.19 16.49
CA HIS A 31 -0.13 -14.66 16.29
C HIS A 31 0.42 -14.40 14.87
N ARG A 32 -0.41 -14.52 13.82
CA ARG A 32 0.02 -14.24 12.44
C ARG A 32 0.45 -12.80 12.23
N THR A 33 0.01 -11.86 13.05
CA THR A 33 0.43 -10.46 12.99
C THR A 33 1.91 -10.30 13.34
N ALA A 34 2.44 -11.12 14.25
CA ALA A 34 3.84 -11.06 14.67
C ALA A 34 4.76 -12.05 13.94
N ARG A 35 4.26 -12.77 12.92
CA ARG A 35 4.94 -13.93 12.33
C ARG A 35 6.31 -13.67 11.69
N ARG A 36 6.66 -12.39 11.47
CA ARG A 36 7.92 -11.97 10.86
C ARG A 36 8.96 -11.54 11.90
N THR A 37 8.55 -11.34 13.15
CA THR A 37 9.43 -10.85 14.23
C THR A 37 9.97 -12.01 15.05
N PRO A 38 11.30 -12.15 15.16
CA PRO A 38 11.90 -13.00 16.19
C PRO A 38 11.37 -12.59 17.58
N GLY A 39 11.00 -13.57 18.41
CA GLY A 39 10.34 -13.31 19.71
C GLY A 39 8.85 -12.96 19.62
N GLY A 40 8.28 -12.86 18.41
CA GLY A 40 6.84 -12.77 18.17
C GLY A 40 6.16 -11.57 18.83
N ALA A 41 4.94 -11.77 19.32
CA ALA A 41 4.07 -10.73 19.86
C ALA A 41 4.73 -9.95 21.02
N ALA A 42 5.34 -10.67 21.98
CA ALA A 42 5.95 -10.07 23.15
C ALA A 42 7.12 -9.15 22.79
N ALA A 43 7.97 -9.56 21.85
CA ALA A 43 9.08 -8.74 21.38
C ALA A 43 8.61 -7.45 20.70
N ILE A 44 7.53 -7.52 19.91
CA ILE A 44 6.93 -6.32 19.31
C ILE A 44 6.40 -5.40 20.41
N SER A 45 5.56 -5.92 21.31
CA SER A 45 4.97 -5.12 22.39
C SER A 45 6.06 -4.45 23.22
N GLN A 46 7.06 -5.19 23.67
CA GLN A 46 8.14 -4.66 24.51
C GLN A 46 8.98 -3.59 23.80
N SER A 47 9.23 -3.73 22.50
CA SER A 47 10.10 -2.82 21.75
C SER A 47 9.42 -1.50 21.38
N ILE A 48 8.08 -1.47 21.27
CA ILE A 48 7.36 -0.25 20.91
C ILE A 48 6.72 0.44 22.11
N ASP A 49 6.55 -0.25 23.24
CA ASP A 49 5.96 0.36 24.43
C ASP A 49 6.79 1.55 24.92
N HIS A 50 6.12 2.63 25.30
CA HIS A 50 6.73 3.89 25.75
C HIS A 50 7.65 4.61 24.74
N THR A 51 7.64 4.21 23.46
CA THR A 51 8.36 4.93 22.39
C THR A 51 7.48 6.03 21.78
N THR A 52 8.12 7.09 21.30
CA THR A 52 7.49 8.20 20.59
C THR A 52 7.55 7.97 19.08
N ILE A 53 6.42 8.13 18.40
CA ILE A 53 6.33 8.07 16.94
C ILE A 53 6.81 9.40 16.38
N THR A 54 7.99 9.43 15.76
CA THR A 54 8.59 10.66 15.23
C THR A 54 8.18 10.94 13.78
N ALA A 55 7.82 9.91 13.02
CA ALA A 55 7.33 10.03 11.65
C ALA A 55 6.51 8.80 11.23
N VAL A 56 5.71 8.94 10.17
CA VAL A 56 5.02 7.82 9.51
C VAL A 56 5.38 7.81 8.03
N GLU A 57 6.05 6.74 7.62
CA GLU A 57 6.77 6.66 6.36
C GLU A 57 6.31 5.47 5.53
N ARG A 58 6.67 5.44 4.24
CA ARG A 58 6.22 4.42 3.29
C ARG A 58 7.25 4.19 2.18
N ARG A 59 7.25 2.95 1.66
CA ARG A 59 7.86 2.57 0.38
C ARG A 59 7.00 1.48 -0.27
N GLY A 60 6.55 1.74 -1.48
CA GLY A 60 5.64 0.87 -2.20
C GLY A 60 4.39 0.53 -1.39
N LYS A 61 4.26 -0.74 -0.98
CA LYS A 61 3.10 -1.25 -0.22
C LYS A 61 3.41 -1.50 1.26
N PHE A 62 4.57 -1.05 1.71
CA PHE A 62 5.01 -1.10 3.10
C PHE A 62 4.91 0.30 3.69
N MET A 63 4.45 0.39 4.94
CA MET A 63 4.55 1.61 5.74
C MET A 63 5.23 1.29 7.06
N TRP A 64 5.78 2.29 7.73
CA TRP A 64 6.34 2.11 9.06
C TRP A 64 6.19 3.37 9.92
N LEU A 65 6.09 3.15 11.23
CA LEU A 65 6.21 4.21 12.23
C LEU A 65 7.69 4.31 12.59
N VAL A 66 8.28 5.50 12.51
CA VAL A 66 9.64 5.77 12.99
C VAL A 66 9.57 6.03 14.49
N LEU A 67 10.32 5.27 15.28
CA LEU A 67 10.30 5.35 16.75
C LEU A 67 11.54 6.10 17.25
N ASP A 68 11.39 6.89 18.32
CA ASP A 68 12.55 7.38 19.05
C ASP A 68 13.40 6.20 19.56
N GLY A 69 14.73 6.31 19.47
CA GLY A 69 15.63 5.17 19.75
C GLY A 69 16.00 4.28 18.56
N SER A 70 15.83 4.75 17.31
CA SER A 70 16.37 4.22 16.05
C SER A 70 15.70 2.96 15.45
N GLY A 71 14.54 2.58 15.97
CA GLY A 71 13.73 1.49 15.43
C GLY A 71 12.59 1.97 14.52
N ALA A 72 11.94 1.00 13.88
CA ALA A 72 10.70 1.22 13.16
C ALA A 72 9.70 0.10 13.44
N LEU A 73 8.42 0.45 13.58
CA LEU A 73 7.32 -0.51 13.50
C LEU A 73 6.83 -0.58 12.06
N VAL A 74 7.29 -1.58 11.32
CA VAL A 74 6.86 -1.89 9.97
C VAL A 74 5.47 -2.52 9.98
N VAL A 75 4.59 -2.01 9.12
CA VAL A 75 3.25 -2.53 8.90
C VAL A 75 3.07 -2.85 7.42
N HIS A 76 2.66 -4.09 7.14
CA HIS A 76 2.22 -4.50 5.81
C HIS A 76 0.75 -4.90 5.90
N LEU A 77 -0.12 -4.25 5.14
CA LEU A 77 -1.58 -4.43 5.24
C LEU A 77 -2.08 -5.77 4.68
N GLY A 78 -1.25 -6.49 3.92
CA GLY A 78 -1.67 -7.74 3.32
C GLY A 78 -2.76 -7.48 2.28
N MET A 79 -3.90 -8.17 2.35
CA MET A 79 -4.98 -7.98 1.38
C MET A 79 -6.20 -7.20 1.89
N SER A 80 -6.44 -7.26 3.19
CA SER A 80 -7.62 -6.70 3.87
C SER A 80 -7.28 -5.97 5.16
N GLY A 81 -5.99 -5.78 5.46
CA GLY A 81 -5.57 -5.04 6.63
C GLY A 81 -6.02 -3.59 6.56
N GLN A 82 -6.34 -3.00 7.70
CA GLN A 82 -6.76 -1.63 7.90
C GLN A 82 -6.07 -1.07 9.14
N MET A 83 -5.78 0.23 9.15
CA MET A 83 -5.29 0.95 10.31
C MET A 83 -6.35 1.97 10.70
N LEU A 84 -7.02 1.76 11.83
CA LEU A 84 -8.10 2.61 12.30
C LEU A 84 -7.63 3.43 13.49
N ILE A 85 -8.04 4.69 13.56
CA ILE A 85 -7.86 5.53 14.73
C ILE A 85 -9.21 5.61 15.42
N LYS A 86 -9.22 5.33 16.71
CA LYS A 86 -10.42 5.37 17.54
C LYS A 86 -10.23 6.43 18.64
N PRO A 87 -11.25 7.25 18.92
CA PRO A 87 -11.24 8.14 20.08
C PRO A 87 -11.17 7.31 21.38
N PRO A 88 -10.93 7.93 22.55
CA PRO A 88 -11.08 7.21 23.81
C PRO A 88 -12.45 6.57 23.89
N ARG A 89 -12.48 5.34 24.38
CA ARG A 89 -13.68 4.51 24.41
C ARG A 89 -13.62 3.53 25.56
N SER A 90 -14.79 3.18 26.06
CA SER A 90 -15.00 2.15 27.07
C SER A 90 -14.89 0.74 26.48
N GLN A 91 -14.71 -0.26 27.34
CA GLN A 91 -14.73 -1.67 26.90
C GLN A 91 -16.05 -2.09 26.26
N ALA A 92 -17.16 -1.46 26.65
CA ALA A 92 -18.47 -1.74 26.05
C ALA A 92 -18.52 -1.22 24.60
N GLU A 93 -18.00 -0.02 24.35
CA GLU A 93 -17.87 0.55 23.01
C GLU A 93 -16.92 -0.26 22.12
N ASP A 94 -15.79 -0.74 22.66
CA ASP A 94 -14.88 -1.66 21.96
C ASP A 94 -15.62 -2.91 21.46
N ARG A 95 -16.39 -3.56 22.34
CA ARG A 95 -17.10 -4.81 22.03
C ARG A 95 -18.21 -4.63 20.99
N ALA A 96 -18.79 -3.44 20.90
CA ALA A 96 -19.82 -3.11 19.93
C ALA A 96 -19.24 -2.69 18.57
N ASP A 97 -17.95 -2.36 18.47
CA ASP A 97 -17.32 -1.92 17.23
C ASP A 97 -17.19 -3.07 16.22
N PRO A 98 -17.68 -2.92 14.96
CA PRO A 98 -17.56 -3.97 13.94
C PRO A 98 -16.12 -4.41 13.66
N GLY A 99 -15.13 -3.53 13.87
CA GLY A 99 -13.71 -3.85 13.70
C GLY A 99 -13.19 -4.87 14.71
N MET A 100 -13.86 -5.05 15.85
CA MET A 100 -13.42 -5.91 16.95
C MET A 100 -13.28 -7.38 16.53
N THR A 101 -14.21 -7.90 15.71
CA THR A 101 -14.18 -9.29 15.20
C THR A 101 -12.89 -9.59 14.42
N HIS A 102 -12.33 -8.58 13.77
CA HIS A 102 -11.16 -8.71 12.92
C HIS A 102 -9.94 -7.97 13.48
N LEU A 103 -9.99 -7.52 14.72
CA LEU A 103 -8.87 -6.87 15.40
C LEU A 103 -7.72 -7.87 15.57
N ARG A 104 -6.50 -7.44 15.21
CA ARG A 104 -5.29 -8.28 15.22
C ARG A 104 -4.15 -7.71 16.02
N ALA A 105 -4.09 -6.39 16.14
CA ALA A 105 -3.22 -5.68 17.06
C ALA A 105 -3.85 -4.33 17.40
N ARG A 106 -3.50 -3.77 18.54
CA ARG A 106 -3.83 -2.40 18.90
C ARG A 106 -2.74 -1.78 19.77
N MET A 107 -2.73 -0.46 19.82
CA MET A 107 -1.92 0.30 20.76
C MET A 107 -2.70 1.55 21.18
N THR A 108 -2.37 2.10 22.35
CA THR A 108 -2.84 3.42 22.77
C THR A 108 -1.76 4.44 22.45
N VAL A 109 -2.16 5.62 21.99
CA VAL A 109 -1.25 6.73 21.69
C VAL A 109 -1.72 8.00 22.41
N THR A 110 -0.77 8.70 23.01
CA THR A 110 -1.03 9.95 23.76
C THR A 110 -0.15 11.06 23.23
N ALA A 111 -0.75 12.23 23.01
CA ALA A 111 -0.03 13.41 22.52
C ALA A 111 1.03 13.90 23.51
N PRO A 112 2.06 14.63 23.03
CA PRO A 112 3.09 15.23 23.89
C PRO A 112 2.51 16.02 25.06
N GLY A 113 3.15 15.91 26.23
CA GLY A 113 2.75 16.66 27.43
C GLY A 113 1.41 16.23 28.05
N GLY A 114 0.81 15.12 27.61
CA GLY A 114 -0.50 14.67 28.09
C GLY A 114 -1.65 15.60 27.68
N ALA A 115 -1.38 16.56 26.79
CA ALA A 115 -2.37 17.50 26.29
C ALA A 115 -3.22 16.81 25.22
N GLY A 116 -4.35 16.24 25.65
CA GLY A 116 -5.33 15.62 24.76
C GLY A 116 -5.78 14.25 25.23
N GLN A 117 -6.88 13.81 24.64
CA GLN A 117 -7.47 12.51 24.91
C GLN A 117 -6.66 11.38 24.25
N ALA A 118 -6.37 10.32 25.00
CA ALA A 118 -5.67 9.15 24.49
C ALA A 118 -6.47 8.48 23.37
N ARG A 119 -5.82 8.16 22.25
CA ARG A 119 -6.45 7.50 21.11
C ARG A 119 -6.00 6.06 21.03
N GLN A 120 -6.80 5.21 20.40
CA GLN A 120 -6.36 3.85 20.06
C GLN A 120 -6.08 3.75 18.56
N VAL A 121 -4.99 3.07 18.22
CA VAL A 121 -4.66 2.68 16.85
C VAL A 121 -4.91 1.18 16.73
N TRP A 122 -5.82 0.79 15.86
CA TRP A 122 -6.24 -0.60 15.65
C TRP A 122 -5.73 -1.09 14.31
N PHE A 123 -5.15 -2.30 14.31
CA PHE A 123 -4.89 -3.06 13.10
C PHE A 123 -5.93 -4.15 12.95
N VAL A 124 -6.83 -3.96 11.98
CA VAL A 124 -7.94 -4.88 11.67
C VAL A 124 -7.59 -5.63 10.38
N ASP A 125 -7.67 -6.95 10.38
CA ASP A 125 -7.40 -7.74 9.17
C ASP A 125 -8.18 -9.06 9.15
N GLN A 126 -9.23 -9.09 8.33
CA GLN A 126 -10.10 -10.25 8.16
C GLN A 126 -9.33 -11.50 7.68
N ARG A 127 -8.40 -11.33 6.74
CA ARG A 127 -7.69 -12.46 6.11
C ARG A 127 -6.41 -12.86 6.84
N THR A 128 -5.98 -12.09 7.84
CA THR A 128 -4.77 -12.36 8.65
C THR A 128 -3.47 -12.43 7.83
N PHE A 129 -3.42 -11.69 6.72
CA PHE A 129 -2.29 -11.65 5.80
C PHE A 129 -1.38 -10.45 6.03
N GLY A 130 -1.87 -9.39 6.65
CA GLY A 130 -1.01 -8.32 7.11
C GLY A 130 -0.23 -8.70 8.36
N TYR A 131 0.76 -7.89 8.72
CA TYR A 131 1.64 -8.12 9.86
C TYR A 131 2.28 -6.83 10.34
N TRP A 132 2.73 -6.89 11.58
CA TRP A 132 3.62 -5.93 12.21
C TRP A 132 5.00 -6.55 12.39
N HIS A 133 6.04 -5.73 12.24
CA HIS A 133 7.42 -6.14 12.46
C HIS A 133 8.24 -4.98 13.00
N THR A 134 9.03 -5.22 14.03
CA THR A 134 9.99 -4.23 14.52
C THR A 134 11.32 -4.46 13.87
N ASP A 135 11.91 -3.41 13.32
CA ASP A 135 13.11 -3.49 12.51
C ASP A 135 14.03 -2.29 12.79
N THR A 136 15.30 -2.43 12.42
CA THR A 136 16.25 -1.32 12.41
C THR A 136 16.13 -0.53 11.12
N LEU A 137 16.45 0.76 11.20
CA LEU A 137 16.52 1.63 10.05
C LEU A 137 17.94 1.67 9.48
N ILE A 138 18.06 1.52 8.16
CA ILE A 138 19.33 1.57 7.43
C ILE A 138 19.29 2.67 6.35
N PRO A 139 20.44 3.28 5.99
CA PRO A 139 20.51 4.21 4.87
C PRO A 139 20.31 3.50 3.53
N ALA A 140 19.37 3.98 2.71
CA ALA A 140 19.18 3.57 1.33
C ALA A 140 18.48 4.68 0.52
N ASP A 141 18.88 4.87 -0.74
CA ASP A 141 18.26 5.83 -1.68
C ASP A 141 18.09 7.26 -1.11
N GLY A 142 19.05 7.72 -0.29
CA GLY A 142 19.04 9.06 0.30
C GLY A 142 18.19 9.23 1.56
N ARG A 143 17.61 8.15 2.11
CA ARG A 143 16.80 8.17 3.34
C ARG A 143 17.03 6.95 4.22
N LEU A 144 16.38 6.91 5.38
CA LEU A 144 16.33 5.74 6.26
C LEU A 144 15.12 4.85 5.91
N ILE A 145 15.33 3.55 5.77
CA ILE A 145 14.28 2.54 5.54
C ILE A 145 14.48 1.32 6.44
N PRO A 146 13.42 0.55 6.76
CA PRO A 146 13.57 -0.73 7.46
C PRO A 146 14.47 -1.72 6.70
N SER A 147 15.38 -2.37 7.41
CA SER A 147 16.34 -3.32 6.84
C SER A 147 15.67 -4.44 6.03
N MET A 148 14.51 -4.91 6.48
CA MET A 148 13.74 -5.99 5.85
C MET A 148 13.23 -5.64 4.46
N ILE A 149 13.09 -4.34 4.13
CA ILE A 149 12.62 -3.87 2.82
C ILE A 149 13.75 -3.30 1.95
N SER A 150 15.00 -3.53 2.32
CA SER A 150 16.18 -3.08 1.55
C SER A 150 16.22 -3.56 0.09
N HIS A 151 15.57 -4.68 -0.21
CA HIS A 151 15.43 -5.23 -1.56
C HIS A 151 14.25 -4.62 -2.36
N ILE A 152 13.38 -3.86 -1.70
CA ILE A 152 12.22 -3.22 -2.35
C ILE A 152 12.69 -1.94 -3.04
N ALA A 153 12.42 -1.86 -4.35
CA ALA A 153 12.81 -0.74 -5.17
C ALA A 153 12.05 0.55 -4.78
N PRO A 154 12.60 1.73 -5.07
CA PRO A 154 11.86 2.99 -4.96
C PRO A 154 10.55 2.94 -5.75
N ASP A 155 9.51 3.58 -5.22
CA ASP A 155 8.21 3.72 -5.88
C ASP A 155 8.07 5.02 -6.68
N PRO A 156 7.09 5.12 -7.61
CA PRO A 156 6.93 6.28 -8.49
C PRO A 156 6.65 7.63 -7.81
N MET A 157 6.43 7.67 -6.50
CA MET A 157 6.20 8.89 -5.73
C MET A 157 7.39 9.29 -4.84
N GLU A 158 8.45 8.49 -4.80
CA GLU A 158 9.69 8.84 -4.08
C GLU A 158 10.54 9.80 -4.92
N GLU A 159 11.20 10.77 -4.26
CA GLU A 159 12.06 11.75 -4.92
C GLU A 159 13.24 11.10 -5.67
N CYS A 160 13.76 9.99 -5.16
CA CYS A 160 14.86 9.23 -5.77
C CYS A 160 14.42 8.38 -6.97
N PHE A 161 13.12 8.32 -7.28
CA PHE A 161 12.62 7.50 -8.37
C PHE A 161 12.94 8.10 -9.74
N SER A 162 13.64 7.32 -10.56
CA SER A 162 13.95 7.67 -11.96
C SER A 162 13.15 6.79 -12.93
N PRO A 163 12.12 7.33 -13.61
CA PRO A 163 11.39 6.60 -14.65
C PRO A 163 12.33 6.06 -15.73
N ARG A 164 13.37 6.82 -16.08
CA ARG A 164 14.36 6.44 -17.09
C ARG A 164 15.14 5.19 -16.68
N THR A 165 15.69 5.20 -15.46
CA THR A 165 16.50 4.08 -14.95
C THR A 165 15.68 2.80 -14.84
N VAL A 166 14.42 2.89 -14.39
CA VAL A 166 13.52 1.74 -14.34
C VAL A 166 13.13 1.28 -15.75
N ALA A 167 12.88 2.20 -16.68
CA ALA A 167 12.60 1.87 -18.08
C ALA A 167 13.76 1.10 -18.74
N GLU A 168 15.01 1.47 -18.45
CA GLU A 168 16.21 0.75 -18.92
C GLU A 168 16.28 -0.67 -18.36
N LYS A 169 15.99 -0.85 -17.06
CA LYS A 169 15.89 -2.18 -16.43
C LYS A 169 14.80 -3.04 -17.09
N LEU A 170 13.63 -2.46 -17.38
CA LEU A 170 12.52 -3.15 -18.05
C LEU A 170 12.86 -3.53 -19.50
N LYS A 171 13.53 -2.64 -20.23
CA LYS A 171 13.90 -2.82 -21.64
C LYS A 171 14.79 -4.05 -21.87
N GLN A 172 15.52 -4.49 -20.86
CA GLN A 172 16.36 -5.69 -20.93
C GLN A 172 15.59 -7.00 -20.75
N ARG A 173 14.31 -6.96 -20.35
CA ARG A 173 13.54 -8.14 -19.96
C ARG A 173 12.70 -8.68 -21.12
N ARG A 174 12.77 -10.00 -21.33
CA ARG A 174 11.96 -10.71 -22.33
C ARG A 174 10.54 -11.05 -21.87
N SER A 175 10.29 -10.97 -20.57
CA SER A 175 8.97 -11.21 -19.97
C SER A 175 7.94 -10.16 -20.39
N ALA A 176 6.66 -10.52 -20.23
CA ALA A 176 5.54 -9.59 -20.38
C ALA A 176 5.68 -8.37 -19.46
N ILE A 177 5.20 -7.21 -19.92
CA ILE A 177 5.31 -5.96 -19.19
C ILE A 177 4.52 -5.97 -17.87
N LYS A 178 3.30 -6.53 -17.85
CA LYS A 178 2.47 -6.52 -16.63
C LYS A 178 3.16 -7.22 -15.44
N PRO A 179 3.66 -8.47 -15.55
CA PRO A 179 4.37 -9.10 -14.44
C PRO A 179 5.59 -8.33 -13.94
N LEU A 180 6.29 -7.61 -14.84
CA LEU A 180 7.44 -6.79 -14.46
C LEU A 180 7.03 -5.54 -13.68
N LEU A 181 5.91 -4.90 -14.02
CA LEU A 181 5.34 -3.80 -13.23
C LEU A 181 4.88 -4.27 -11.84
N LEU A 182 4.48 -5.53 -11.70
CA LEU A 182 4.09 -6.11 -10.42
C LEU A 182 5.29 -6.53 -9.56
N ASN A 183 6.51 -6.53 -10.11
CA ASN A 183 7.71 -6.91 -9.38
C ASN A 183 8.22 -5.74 -8.52
N GLN A 184 8.08 -5.89 -7.20
CA GLN A 184 8.43 -4.86 -6.21
C GLN A 184 9.94 -4.61 -6.10
N GLU A 185 10.81 -5.47 -6.65
CA GLU A 185 12.26 -5.25 -6.75
C GLU A 185 12.66 -4.44 -8.01
N ILE A 186 11.73 -4.24 -8.96
CA ILE A 186 11.95 -3.41 -10.15
C ILE A 186 11.33 -2.02 -9.94
N VAL A 187 10.07 -2.00 -9.52
CA VAL A 187 9.30 -0.81 -9.16
C VAL A 187 8.28 -1.22 -8.12
N SER A 188 8.30 -0.60 -6.95
CA SER A 188 7.38 -0.96 -5.87
C SER A 188 6.08 -0.15 -5.95
N GLY A 189 5.06 -0.61 -5.22
CA GLY A 189 3.80 0.11 -5.10
C GLY A 189 2.76 -0.21 -6.16
N ILE A 190 3.17 -0.53 -7.38
CA ILE A 190 2.25 -0.97 -8.45
C ILE A 190 1.71 -2.37 -8.11
N GLY A 191 0.39 -2.52 -8.07
CA GLY A 191 -0.29 -3.82 -8.01
C GLY A 191 -1.19 -4.05 -9.21
N ASN A 192 -2.16 -4.95 -9.04
CA ASN A 192 -2.94 -5.45 -10.16
C ASN A 192 -3.88 -4.38 -10.75
N ILE A 193 -4.43 -3.52 -9.88
CA ILE A 193 -5.32 -2.42 -10.28
C ILE A 193 -4.52 -1.41 -11.09
N TYR A 194 -3.48 -0.81 -10.48
CA TYR A 194 -2.77 0.27 -11.13
C TYR A 194 -1.94 -0.21 -12.32
N ALA A 195 -1.50 -1.47 -12.36
CA ALA A 195 -0.90 -2.02 -13.58
C ALA A 195 -1.88 -2.03 -14.77
N ASP A 196 -3.13 -2.47 -14.58
CA ASP A 196 -4.13 -2.49 -15.66
C ASP A 196 -4.50 -1.07 -16.09
N GLU A 197 -4.72 -0.16 -15.14
CA GLU A 197 -5.03 1.25 -15.42
C GLU A 197 -3.88 1.95 -16.17
N MET A 198 -2.63 1.77 -15.73
CA MET A 198 -1.46 2.36 -16.40
C MET A 198 -1.27 1.81 -17.81
N LEU A 199 -1.41 0.50 -18.00
CA LEU A 199 -1.25 -0.15 -19.31
C LEU A 199 -2.37 0.26 -20.27
N PHE A 200 -3.61 0.37 -19.77
CA PHE A 200 -4.73 0.90 -20.55
C PHE A 200 -4.49 2.36 -20.93
N ALA A 201 -4.08 3.19 -19.96
CA ALA A 201 -3.75 4.59 -20.18
C ALA A 201 -2.73 4.75 -21.31
N ALA A 202 -1.67 3.93 -21.31
CA ALA A 202 -0.59 3.94 -22.29
C ALA A 202 -0.86 3.16 -23.59
N GLY A 203 -2.03 2.50 -23.71
CA GLY A 203 -2.37 1.67 -24.87
C GLY A 203 -1.41 0.48 -25.07
N ILE A 204 -0.83 -0.06 -24.00
CA ILE A 204 0.12 -1.17 -24.03
C ILE A 204 -0.59 -2.47 -23.66
N HIS A 205 -0.43 -3.52 -24.46
CA HIS A 205 -1.02 -4.82 -24.14
C HIS A 205 -0.29 -5.46 -22.94
N PRO A 206 -1.00 -6.02 -21.94
CA PRO A 206 -0.37 -6.52 -20.71
C PRO A 206 0.62 -7.67 -20.94
N GLN A 207 0.42 -8.46 -22.01
CA GLN A 207 1.35 -9.53 -22.42
C GLN A 207 2.45 -9.08 -23.39
N GLN A 208 2.55 -7.79 -23.73
CA GLN A 208 3.62 -7.31 -24.60
C GLN A 208 4.97 -7.45 -23.91
N ALA A 209 5.96 -8.02 -24.58
CA ALA A 209 7.28 -8.24 -24.00
C ALA A 209 7.98 -6.89 -23.80
N ALA A 210 8.54 -6.65 -22.60
CA ALA A 210 9.07 -5.33 -22.26
C ALA A 210 10.20 -4.87 -23.19
N HIS A 211 11.11 -5.78 -23.58
CA HIS A 211 12.17 -5.48 -24.54
C HIS A 211 11.68 -5.04 -25.94
N ARG A 212 10.43 -5.33 -26.33
CA ARG A 212 9.86 -4.87 -27.61
C ARG A 212 9.31 -3.45 -27.55
N LEU A 213 9.00 -2.94 -26.36
CA LEU A 213 8.58 -1.56 -26.18
C LEU A 213 9.77 -0.62 -26.35
N SER A 214 9.58 0.53 -27.01
CA SER A 214 10.64 1.54 -27.08
C SER A 214 10.93 2.10 -25.68
N LEU A 215 12.18 2.52 -25.46
CA LEU A 215 12.59 3.05 -24.15
C LEU A 215 11.75 4.26 -23.74
N ALA A 216 11.51 5.18 -24.67
CA ALA A 216 10.62 6.33 -24.47
C ALA A 216 9.16 5.94 -24.17
N ARG A 217 8.69 4.77 -24.61
CA ARG A 217 7.33 4.29 -24.29
C ARG A 217 7.27 3.69 -22.88
N LEU A 218 8.31 2.98 -22.45
CA LEU A 218 8.44 2.49 -21.07
C LEU A 218 8.59 3.65 -20.08
N GLU A 219 9.40 4.63 -20.42
CA GLU A 219 9.62 5.82 -19.60
C GLU A 219 8.32 6.63 -19.41
N ARG A 220 7.56 6.89 -20.49
CA ARG A 220 6.24 7.54 -20.40
C ARG A 220 5.23 6.73 -19.59
N LEU A 221 5.25 5.40 -19.69
CA LEU A 221 4.40 4.53 -18.87
C LEU A 221 4.72 4.67 -17.37
N LEU A 222 5.99 4.82 -17.01
CA LEU A 222 6.40 4.99 -15.61
C LEU A 222 6.15 6.42 -15.11
N GLN A 223 6.33 7.43 -15.97
CA GLN A 223 5.97 8.82 -15.66
C GLN A 223 4.47 8.97 -15.39
N SER A 224 3.61 8.26 -16.12
CA SER A 224 2.16 8.32 -15.89
C SER A 224 1.74 7.63 -14.60
N ALA A 225 2.59 6.79 -13.98
CA ALA A 225 2.28 6.09 -12.73
C ALA A 225 1.94 7.08 -11.62
N ALA A 226 2.78 8.10 -11.41
CA ALA A 226 2.56 9.13 -10.38
C ALA A 226 1.27 9.92 -10.63
N THR A 227 0.92 10.17 -11.90
CA THR A 227 -0.34 10.85 -12.25
C THR A 227 -1.56 9.98 -11.93
N VAL A 228 -1.56 8.72 -12.38
CA VAL A 228 -2.68 7.78 -12.15
C VAL A 228 -2.87 7.51 -10.65
N MET A 229 -1.76 7.29 -9.93
CA MET A 229 -1.77 7.06 -8.49
C MET A 229 -2.14 8.31 -7.70
N GLY A 230 -1.64 9.48 -8.10
CA GLY A 230 -1.98 10.77 -7.48
C GLY A 230 -3.47 11.09 -7.60
N ALA A 231 -4.08 10.81 -8.75
CA ALA A 231 -5.52 10.94 -8.93
C ALA A 231 -6.32 10.00 -8.01
N ALA A 232 -5.83 8.77 -7.80
CA ALA A 232 -6.45 7.84 -6.86
C ALA A 232 -6.29 8.28 -5.40
N ILE A 233 -5.13 8.83 -5.01
CA ILE A 233 -4.92 9.41 -3.67
C ILE A 233 -5.89 10.58 -3.45
N ALA A 234 -6.07 11.45 -4.44
CA ALA A 234 -7.01 12.57 -4.36
C ALA A 234 -8.47 12.11 -4.25
N GLN A 235 -8.86 11.03 -4.95
CA GLN A 235 -10.18 10.40 -4.81
C GLN A 235 -10.37 9.69 -3.48
N GLY A 236 -9.28 9.24 -2.84
CA GLY A 236 -9.29 8.62 -1.51
C GLY A 236 -9.75 9.53 -0.38
N GLY A 237 -10.16 10.76 -0.68
CA GLY A 237 -10.84 11.66 0.23
C GLY A 237 -9.90 12.56 1.03
N THR A 238 -10.50 13.61 1.58
CA THR A 238 -9.87 14.61 2.46
C THR A 238 -9.92 14.22 3.94
N SER A 239 -10.56 13.10 4.28
CA SER A 239 -10.79 12.64 5.66
C SER A 239 -10.37 11.19 5.84
N PHE A 240 -9.70 10.90 6.96
CA PHE A 240 -9.24 9.57 7.34
C PHE A 240 -10.39 8.57 7.60
N ASP A 241 -11.58 9.05 7.95
CA ASP A 241 -12.72 8.17 8.25
C ASP A 241 -13.38 7.60 6.99
N ASP A 242 -13.24 8.27 5.84
CA ASP A 242 -13.83 7.87 4.55
C ASP A 242 -12.97 6.84 3.79
N LEU A 243 -11.80 6.49 4.33
CA LEU A 243 -10.81 5.58 3.74
C LEU A 243 -11.37 4.18 3.41
N TYR A 244 -12.34 3.72 4.21
CA TYR A 244 -12.82 2.34 4.19
C TYR A 244 -14.29 2.30 3.74
N VAL A 245 -14.52 2.10 2.44
CA VAL A 245 -15.87 1.97 1.87
C VAL A 245 -16.26 0.50 1.85
N ASN A 246 -17.33 0.17 2.57
CA ASN A 246 -17.90 -1.17 2.58
C ASN A 246 -18.61 -1.45 1.25
N VAL A 247 -17.93 -2.12 0.31
CA VAL A 247 -18.57 -2.70 -0.87
C VAL A 247 -18.77 -4.20 -0.61
N ASN A 248 -20.01 -4.58 -0.24
CA ASN A 248 -20.50 -5.96 -0.23
C ASN A 248 -19.56 -7.02 0.38
N GLY A 249 -19.16 -6.85 1.64
CA GLY A 249 -18.40 -7.87 2.38
C GLY A 249 -16.93 -8.02 1.94
N SER A 250 -16.42 -7.10 1.13
CA SER A 250 -15.00 -6.95 0.81
C SER A 250 -14.52 -5.58 1.29
N SER A 251 -13.33 -5.51 1.87
CA SER A 251 -12.70 -4.23 2.22
C SER A 251 -12.48 -3.40 0.94
N GLY A 252 -13.40 -2.49 0.64
CA GLY A 252 -13.25 -1.49 -0.42
C GLY A 252 -12.41 -0.33 0.13
N TYR A 253 -11.42 0.07 -0.65
CA TYR A 253 -10.59 1.23 -0.36
C TYR A 253 -11.05 2.36 -1.26
N PHE A 254 -11.95 3.21 -0.75
CA PHE A 254 -12.70 4.28 -1.42
C PHE A 254 -13.29 3.93 -2.82
N ASP A 255 -14.29 4.69 -3.28
CA ASP A 255 -14.81 4.46 -4.65
C ASP A 255 -13.83 5.02 -5.68
N ARG A 256 -13.58 4.25 -6.75
CA ARG A 256 -12.58 4.61 -7.78
C ARG A 256 -13.23 4.64 -9.14
N SER A 257 -12.98 5.72 -9.87
CA SER A 257 -13.31 5.77 -11.30
C SER A 257 -12.30 4.94 -12.10
N LEU A 258 -12.52 3.62 -12.19
CA LEU A 258 -11.64 2.69 -12.90
C LEU A 258 -11.95 2.63 -14.40
N THR A 259 -10.91 2.68 -15.24
CA THR A 259 -11.07 2.70 -16.70
C THR A 259 -10.92 1.32 -17.35
N ALA A 260 -10.19 0.40 -16.72
CA ALA A 260 -9.93 -0.93 -17.25
C ALA A 260 -10.10 -2.04 -16.20
N TYR A 261 -9.51 -1.89 -15.02
CA TYR A 261 -9.49 -2.94 -14.01
C TYR A 261 -10.89 -3.36 -13.57
N GLY A 262 -11.16 -4.66 -13.50
CA GLY A 262 -12.45 -5.20 -13.05
C GLY A 262 -13.62 -4.96 -14.01
N ARG A 263 -13.36 -4.37 -15.18
CA ARG A 263 -14.40 -3.98 -16.16
C ARG A 263 -14.43 -4.90 -17.39
N ALA A 264 -13.89 -6.11 -17.30
CA ALA A 264 -14.02 -7.10 -18.37
C ALA A 264 -15.50 -7.31 -18.77
N GLY A 265 -15.75 -7.36 -20.08
CA GLY A 265 -17.09 -7.42 -20.66
C GLY A 265 -17.79 -6.07 -20.81
N GLN A 266 -17.37 -5.02 -20.09
CA GLN A 266 -17.93 -3.67 -20.22
C GLN A 266 -17.33 -2.92 -21.43
N PRO A 267 -18.05 -1.95 -22.02
CA PRO A 267 -17.54 -1.15 -23.13
C PRO A 267 -16.31 -0.32 -22.72
N CYS A 268 -15.27 -0.37 -23.55
CA CYS A 268 -14.10 0.49 -23.43
C CYS A 268 -14.51 1.97 -23.53
N LEU A 269 -14.08 2.79 -22.58
CA LEU A 269 -14.42 4.24 -22.55
C LEU A 269 -13.77 5.05 -23.69
N ARG A 270 -12.86 4.46 -24.47
CA ARG A 270 -12.20 5.12 -25.61
C ARG A 270 -12.81 4.74 -26.96
N CYS A 271 -13.22 3.49 -27.12
CA CYS A 271 -13.60 2.95 -28.44
C CYS A 271 -14.86 2.08 -28.44
N GLY A 272 -15.54 1.93 -27.29
CA GLY A 272 -16.77 1.15 -27.16
C GLY A 272 -16.59 -0.37 -27.18
N THR A 273 -15.48 -0.90 -27.71
CA THR A 273 -15.23 -2.35 -27.75
C THR A 273 -15.23 -2.96 -26.34
N PRO A 274 -15.90 -4.10 -26.11
CA PRO A 274 -15.86 -4.78 -24.81
C PRO A 274 -14.44 -5.07 -24.35
N LEU A 275 -14.15 -4.79 -23.08
CA LEU A 275 -12.87 -5.11 -22.47
C LEU A 275 -12.70 -6.63 -22.37
N ALA A 276 -11.54 -7.13 -22.78
CA ALA A 276 -11.17 -8.52 -22.66
C ALA A 276 -10.57 -8.82 -21.28
N HIS A 277 -10.66 -10.09 -20.88
CA HIS A 277 -9.99 -10.61 -19.69
C HIS A 277 -8.93 -11.64 -20.08
N ALA A 278 -7.77 -11.60 -19.43
CA ALA A 278 -6.74 -12.63 -19.53
C ALA A 278 -6.00 -12.83 -18.21
N VAL A 279 -5.44 -14.02 -18.01
CA VAL A 279 -4.52 -14.27 -16.90
C VAL A 279 -3.08 -14.02 -17.40
N VAL A 280 -2.39 -13.06 -16.76
CA VAL A 280 -1.01 -12.69 -17.11
C VAL A 280 -0.15 -12.77 -15.86
N GLY A 281 0.85 -13.66 -15.86
CA GLY A 281 1.69 -13.90 -14.68
C GLY A 281 0.90 -14.38 -13.44
N GLY A 282 -0.15 -15.18 -13.65
CA GLY A 282 -0.99 -15.68 -12.56
C GLY A 282 -1.96 -14.64 -11.96
N ARG A 283 -2.14 -13.49 -12.62
CA ARG A 283 -3.07 -12.43 -12.19
C ARG A 283 -4.09 -12.11 -13.27
N GLY A 284 -5.36 -11.98 -12.88
CA GLY A 284 -6.41 -11.50 -13.77
C GLY A 284 -6.10 -10.10 -14.28
N SER A 285 -6.34 -9.87 -15.57
CA SER A 285 -5.99 -8.64 -16.27
C SER A 285 -7.13 -8.24 -17.19
N SER A 286 -7.59 -7.00 -17.07
CA SER A 286 -8.60 -6.43 -17.96
C SER A 286 -7.93 -5.45 -18.92
N PHE A 287 -8.22 -5.55 -20.22
CA PHE A 287 -7.60 -4.71 -21.25
C PHE A 287 -8.52 -4.55 -22.46
N CYS A 288 -8.34 -3.49 -23.24
CA CYS A 288 -9.06 -3.29 -24.49
C CYS A 288 -8.29 -3.90 -25.68
N PRO A 289 -8.84 -4.89 -26.40
CA PRO A 289 -8.13 -5.53 -27.51
C PRO A 289 -7.85 -4.59 -28.70
N VAL A 290 -8.63 -3.50 -28.83
CA VAL A 290 -8.45 -2.49 -29.89
C VAL A 290 -7.46 -1.40 -29.48
N CYS A 291 -7.61 -0.84 -28.28
CA CYS A 291 -6.73 0.24 -27.79
C CYS A 291 -5.34 -0.26 -27.35
N GLN A 292 -5.23 -1.53 -26.95
CA GLN A 292 -3.99 -2.14 -26.47
C GLN A 292 -3.59 -3.31 -27.37
N LYS A 293 -3.10 -3.01 -28.59
CA LYS A 293 -2.73 -4.05 -29.55
C LYS A 293 -1.48 -4.82 -29.11
N ARG A 294 -1.48 -6.14 -29.35
CA ARG A 294 -0.35 -7.03 -29.08
C ARG A 294 0.60 -7.03 -30.29
N HIS A 295 1.61 -6.15 -30.28
CA HIS A 295 2.69 -6.11 -31.28
C HIS A 295 4.05 -6.41 -30.61
#